data_AF-A0A0R2LXN2-F1
#
_entry.id   AF-A0A0R2LXN2-F1
#
_cell.length_a   1.000
_cell.length_b   1.000
_cell.length_c   1.000
_cell.angle_alpha   90.00
_cell.angle_beta   90.00
_cell.angle_gamma   90.00
#
_symmetry.space_group_name_H-M   'P 1'
#
loop_
_entity.id
_entity.type
_entity.pdbx_description
1 polymer ?
#
loop_
_entity_poly.entity_id
_entity_poly.type
_entity_poly.pdbx_seq_one_letter_code
_entity_poly.pdbx_strand_id
1 'polypeptide(L)'
;MNLKWQWLPIILGGSWLGYHWLGQQAVPPEPLTHHRQDVTYSQTPTLLIPGWAGNAWTFNGFLRWLPRAGYAQKVLTVRVSWTGKLRFNGHWDGTGENPVIQVLFDHSVTRGYQQQVQWLTTILRTLKQQYGVTSYNVVAHSWGGSAAVHTLVRHSHHVDLPVLHRLVLLGAPVDEGSLDSPDVSYQRLRAAKHHLMAHPKARIINVYGTLSGHLTDGSVPVSQITPLRGVVSGSPVGYVEVHVPATSHRQLHATERMWRLIATHLWVNA
;
A
#
# COMPACT_ATOMS: atom_id res chain seq x y z
N MET A 1 2.21 30.59 44.95
CA MET A 1 1.37 30.39 43.75
C MET A 1 2.25 30.07 42.55
N ASN A 2 2.25 28.83 42.05
CA ASN A 2 2.24 28.47 40.60
C ASN A 2 2.37 26.95 40.43
N LEU A 3 1.31 26.24 40.86
CA LEU A 3 1.17 24.77 40.74
C LEU A 3 0.69 24.32 39.34
N LYS A 4 0.75 25.18 38.32
CA LYS A 4 0.08 24.97 37.02
C LYS A 4 0.95 24.36 35.92
N TRP A 5 2.26 24.18 36.13
CA TRP A 5 3.19 23.79 35.06
C TRP A 5 3.76 22.36 35.16
N GLN A 6 3.50 21.62 36.24
CA GLN A 6 4.03 20.26 36.43
C GLN A 6 3.26 19.16 35.69
N TRP A 7 2.03 19.43 35.21
CA TRP A 7 1.19 18.44 34.54
C TRP A 7 1.30 18.47 33.01
N LEU A 8 1.87 19.52 32.42
CA LEU A 8 2.00 19.69 30.97
C LEU A 8 2.82 18.57 30.28
N PRO A 9 3.98 18.14 30.81
CA PRO A 9 4.73 17.02 30.22
C PRO A 9 3.97 15.68 30.30
N ILE A 10 3.19 15.48 31.36
CA ILE A 10 2.41 14.25 31.59
C ILE A 10 1.18 14.21 30.68
N ILE A 11 0.50 15.34 30.49
CA ILE A 11 -0.66 15.47 29.58
C ILE A 11 -0.19 15.33 28.12
N LEU A 12 0.93 15.93 27.73
CA LEU A 12 1.50 15.78 26.38
C LEU A 12 2.03 14.35 26.12
N GLY A 13 2.71 13.74 27.09
CA GLY A 13 3.16 12.35 27.02
C GLY A 13 2.01 11.35 26.97
N GLY A 14 0.97 11.54 27.78
CA GLY A 14 -0.25 10.73 27.76
C GLY A 14 -1.06 10.90 26.47
N SER A 15 -1.10 12.11 25.90
CA SER A 15 -1.75 12.38 24.62
C SER A 15 -0.99 11.76 23.44
N TRP A 16 0.35 11.79 23.46
CA TRP A 16 1.18 11.14 22.44
C TRP A 16 1.11 9.61 22.52
N LEU A 17 1.20 9.04 23.73
CA LEU A 17 1.02 7.60 23.96
C LEU A 17 -0.39 7.14 23.59
N GLY A 18 -1.43 7.91 23.93
CA GLY A 18 -2.81 7.64 23.54
C GLY A 18 -3.02 7.71 22.04
N TYR A 19 -2.49 8.73 21.36
CA TYR A 19 -2.52 8.85 19.90
C TYR A 19 -1.82 7.67 19.23
N HIS A 20 -0.62 7.30 19.70
CA HIS A 20 0.12 6.17 19.17
C HIS A 20 -0.63 4.85 19.41
N TRP A 21 -1.19 4.63 20.60
CA TRP A 21 -1.98 3.43 20.91
C TRP A 21 -3.24 3.32 20.05
N LEU A 22 -4.01 4.40 19.89
CA LEU A 22 -5.20 4.43 19.04
C LEU A 22 -4.85 4.28 17.55
N GLY A 23 -3.75 4.89 17.11
CA GLY A 23 -3.24 4.77 15.74
C GLY A 23 -2.80 3.35 15.38
N GLN A 24 -2.47 2.54 16.38
CA GLN A 24 -2.13 1.13 16.18
C GLN A 24 -3.37 0.24 16.08
N GLN A 25 -4.59 0.68 16.42
CA GLN A 25 -5.75 -0.21 16.42
C GLN A 25 -6.24 -0.55 15.01
N ALA A 26 -5.93 -1.76 14.58
CA ALA A 26 -6.46 -2.35 13.36
C ALA A 26 -7.93 -2.72 13.55
N VAL A 27 -8.79 -2.45 12.56
CA VAL A 27 -10.19 -2.93 12.63
C VAL A 27 -10.25 -4.46 12.63
N PRO A 28 -11.18 -5.10 13.34
CA PRO A 28 -11.34 -6.54 13.27
C PRO A 28 -11.76 -6.99 11.86
N PRO A 29 -11.53 -8.26 11.49
CA PRO A 29 -12.21 -8.90 10.36
C PRO A 29 -13.73 -8.72 10.44
N GLU A 30 -14.36 -8.34 9.34
CA GLU A 30 -15.82 -8.23 9.19
C GLU A 30 -16.19 -8.98 7.90
N PRO A 31 -17.14 -9.93 7.94
CA PRO A 31 -17.50 -10.72 6.76
C PRO A 31 -18.22 -9.87 5.73
N LEU A 32 -18.22 -10.32 4.47
CA LEU A 32 -19.05 -9.71 3.43
C LEU A 32 -20.53 -9.68 3.87
N THR A 33 -21.18 -8.54 3.66
CA THR A 33 -22.61 -8.38 3.98
C THR A 33 -23.53 -8.85 2.86
N HIS A 34 -23.03 -8.83 1.62
CA HIS A 34 -23.71 -9.28 0.41
C HIS A 34 -22.68 -9.48 -0.71
N HIS A 35 -23.09 -10.23 -1.73
CA HIS A 35 -22.32 -10.42 -2.96
C HIS A 35 -22.85 -9.53 -4.08
N ARG A 36 -21.93 -9.10 -4.93
CA ARG A 36 -22.18 -8.25 -6.09
C ARG A 36 -22.02 -9.05 -7.37
N GLN A 37 -22.88 -8.77 -8.36
CA GLN A 37 -22.82 -9.43 -9.66
C GLN A 37 -21.69 -8.91 -10.55
N ASP A 38 -21.27 -7.67 -10.35
CA ASP A 38 -20.20 -7.02 -11.09
C ASP A 38 -18.80 -7.27 -10.51
N VAL A 39 -18.69 -8.06 -9.43
CA VAL A 39 -17.45 -8.33 -8.71
C VAL A 39 -16.96 -9.75 -8.97
N THR A 40 -15.70 -9.88 -9.34
CA THR A 40 -14.97 -11.17 -9.33
C THR A 40 -14.46 -11.43 -7.91
N TYR A 41 -14.92 -12.52 -7.30
CA TYR A 41 -14.39 -13.04 -6.04
C TYR A 41 -13.33 -14.10 -6.31
N SER A 42 -12.15 -13.92 -5.72
CA SER A 42 -11.01 -14.84 -5.88
C SER A 42 -10.26 -15.01 -4.56
N GLN A 43 -9.43 -16.05 -4.48
CA GLN A 43 -8.54 -16.28 -3.35
C GLN A 43 -7.31 -15.36 -3.35
N THR A 44 -7.14 -14.51 -4.37
CA THR A 44 -5.98 -13.60 -4.49
C THR A 44 -6.03 -12.52 -3.39
N PRO A 45 -5.15 -12.56 -2.38
CA PRO A 45 -5.18 -11.58 -1.31
C PRO A 45 -4.74 -10.20 -1.80
N THR A 46 -5.31 -9.17 -1.19
CA THR A 46 -4.92 -7.78 -1.41
C THR A 46 -4.22 -7.23 -0.16
N LEU A 47 -2.95 -6.85 -0.30
CA LEU A 47 -2.20 -6.21 0.78
C LEU A 47 -2.43 -4.69 0.76
N LEU A 48 -2.74 -4.10 1.91
CA LEU A 48 -2.85 -2.65 2.09
C LEU A 48 -1.59 -2.13 2.78
N ILE A 49 -0.78 -1.34 2.08
CA ILE A 49 0.54 -0.87 2.54
C ILE A 49 0.50 0.64 2.80
N PRO A 50 0.63 1.10 4.06
CA PRO A 50 0.59 2.52 4.39
C PRO A 50 1.91 3.21 4.01
N GLY A 51 1.87 4.54 3.89
CA GLY A 51 3.04 5.38 3.67
C GLY A 51 3.88 5.63 4.92
N TRP A 52 4.85 6.55 4.79
CA TRP A 52 5.66 7.04 5.91
C TRP A 52 4.80 7.64 7.02
N ALA A 53 5.18 7.38 8.28
CA ALA A 53 4.40 7.71 9.47
C ALA A 53 2.96 7.13 9.47
N GLY A 54 2.62 6.29 8.50
CA GLY A 54 1.31 5.68 8.37
C GLY A 54 1.06 4.67 9.48
N ASN A 55 -0.21 4.55 9.86
CA ASN A 55 -0.67 3.64 10.89
C ASN A 55 -2.01 3.02 10.47
N ALA A 56 -2.73 2.37 11.39
CA ALA A 56 -3.97 1.68 11.06
C ALA A 56 -5.03 2.61 10.45
N TRP A 57 -5.06 3.89 10.83
CA TRP A 57 -6.04 4.85 10.33
C TRP A 57 -5.94 5.10 8.82
N THR A 58 -4.78 4.84 8.21
CA THR A 58 -4.57 4.98 6.76
C THR A 58 -5.65 4.24 5.97
N PHE A 59 -5.94 2.99 6.36
CA PHE A 59 -6.88 2.12 5.64
C PHE A 59 -8.06 1.61 6.48
N ASN A 60 -8.15 1.91 7.78
CA ASN A 60 -9.29 1.46 8.60
C ASN A 60 -10.66 1.91 8.04
N GLY A 61 -10.74 3.10 7.45
CA GLY A 61 -11.96 3.56 6.77
C GLY A 61 -12.32 2.67 5.58
N PHE A 62 -11.35 2.42 4.71
CA PHE A 62 -11.51 1.55 3.54
C PHE A 62 -11.89 0.11 3.95
N LEU A 63 -11.22 -0.44 4.97
CA LEU A 63 -11.46 -1.79 5.48
C LEU A 63 -12.87 -1.98 6.06
N ARG A 64 -13.45 -0.96 6.69
CA ARG A 64 -14.85 -1.00 7.15
C ARG A 64 -15.86 -0.85 6.01
N TRP A 65 -15.48 -0.14 4.95
CA TRP A 65 -16.35 0.09 3.80
C TRP A 65 -16.45 -1.13 2.89
N LEU A 66 -15.33 -1.83 2.65
CA LEU A 66 -15.24 -2.98 1.72
C LEU A 66 -16.31 -4.07 1.91
N PRO A 67 -16.54 -4.63 3.13
CA PRO A 67 -17.51 -5.71 3.31
C PRO A 67 -18.96 -5.23 3.18
N ARG A 68 -19.23 -3.99 3.57
CA ARG A 68 -20.55 -3.34 3.44
C ARG A 68 -20.87 -2.94 2.02
N ALA A 69 -19.84 -2.68 1.22
CA ALA A 69 -19.95 -2.40 -0.19
C ALA A 69 -19.85 -3.66 -1.07
N GLY A 70 -19.70 -4.85 -0.46
CA GLY A 70 -19.73 -6.14 -1.14
C GLY A 70 -18.48 -6.47 -1.96
N TYR A 71 -17.32 -5.84 -1.72
CA TYR A 71 -16.13 -6.04 -2.57
C TYR A 71 -15.16 -7.10 -2.04
N ALA A 72 -14.85 -7.01 -0.75
CA ALA A 72 -13.75 -7.76 -0.14
C ALA A 72 -13.91 -7.76 1.38
N GLN A 73 -13.20 -8.66 2.06
CA GLN A 73 -13.22 -8.75 3.52
C GLN A 73 -11.81 -8.84 4.09
N LYS A 74 -11.58 -8.19 5.24
CA LYS A 74 -10.30 -8.27 5.94
C LYS A 74 -10.15 -9.63 6.60
N VAL A 75 -9.01 -10.29 6.42
CA VAL A 75 -8.72 -11.59 7.05
C VAL A 75 -7.55 -11.52 8.03
N LEU A 76 -6.55 -10.69 7.77
CA LEU A 76 -5.34 -10.59 8.58
C LEU A 76 -4.89 -9.15 8.81
N THR A 77 -4.19 -8.96 9.92
CA THR A 77 -3.30 -7.83 10.15
C THR A 77 -1.88 -8.35 10.28
N VAL A 78 -0.97 -7.84 9.45
CA VAL A 78 0.46 -8.15 9.56
C VAL A 78 1.16 -6.97 10.19
N ARG A 79 1.70 -7.15 11.39
CA ARG A 79 2.54 -6.17 12.06
C ARG A 79 4.00 -6.50 11.87
N VAL A 80 4.79 -5.49 11.55
CA VAL A 80 6.24 -5.60 11.45
C VAL A 80 6.87 -4.84 12.60
N SER A 81 7.61 -5.55 13.44
CA SER A 81 8.33 -4.94 14.56
C SER A 81 9.52 -4.10 14.11
N TRP A 82 10.07 -3.31 15.03
CA TRP A 82 11.32 -2.56 14.89
C TRP A 82 12.51 -3.41 14.39
N THR A 83 12.51 -4.71 14.70
CA THR A 83 13.56 -5.66 14.30
C THR A 83 13.21 -6.45 13.03
N GLY A 84 12.08 -6.13 12.37
CA GLY A 84 11.61 -6.83 11.19
C GLY A 84 10.89 -8.15 11.45
N LYS A 85 10.58 -8.48 12.72
CA LYS A 85 9.79 -9.68 13.05
C LYS A 85 8.33 -9.45 12.66
N LEU A 86 7.76 -10.41 11.93
CA LEU A 86 6.37 -10.39 11.51
C LEU A 86 5.47 -11.01 12.58
N ARG A 87 4.32 -10.39 12.82
CA ARG A 87 3.21 -10.96 13.60
C ARG A 87 1.94 -10.90 12.79
N PHE A 88 1.34 -12.07 12.54
CA PHE A 88 0.10 -12.23 11.80
C PHE A 88 -1.04 -12.39 12.82
N ASN A 89 -1.97 -11.43 12.82
CA ASN A 89 -3.12 -11.43 13.72
C ASN A 89 -4.40 -11.62 12.91
N GLY A 90 -5.23 -12.56 13.33
CA GLY A 90 -6.46 -12.98 12.65
C GLY A 90 -6.44 -14.48 12.38
N HIS A 91 -7.46 -14.98 11.69
CA HIS A 91 -7.55 -16.36 11.28
C HIS A 91 -7.84 -16.41 9.78
N TRP A 92 -6.94 -17.04 9.04
CA TRP A 92 -7.04 -17.21 7.60
C TRP A 92 -6.34 -18.49 7.21
N ASP A 93 -6.97 -19.33 6.41
CA ASP A 93 -6.43 -20.62 5.95
C ASP A 93 -5.85 -20.53 4.52
N GLY A 94 -5.76 -19.32 3.96
CA GLY A 94 -5.34 -19.08 2.57
C GLY A 94 -6.49 -19.04 1.57
N THR A 95 -7.72 -19.29 2.02
CA THR A 95 -8.92 -19.30 1.16
C THR A 95 -9.89 -18.17 1.49
N GLY A 96 -10.87 -17.92 0.63
CA GLY A 96 -11.91 -16.92 0.86
C GLY A 96 -12.07 -15.93 -0.29
N GLU A 97 -13.00 -15.01 -0.10
CA GLU A 97 -13.48 -14.10 -1.13
C GLU A 97 -12.78 -12.75 -1.03
N ASN A 98 -11.88 -12.49 -1.98
CA ASN A 98 -11.07 -11.27 -2.04
C ASN A 98 -10.44 -10.92 -0.67
N PRO A 99 -9.63 -11.82 -0.08
CA PRO A 99 -9.08 -11.62 1.26
C PRO A 99 -8.20 -10.36 1.32
N VAL A 100 -8.40 -9.52 2.33
CA VAL A 100 -7.62 -8.28 2.50
C VAL A 100 -6.73 -8.39 3.73
N ILE A 101 -5.46 -8.02 3.54
CA ILE A 101 -4.42 -8.08 4.54
C ILE A 101 -3.95 -6.65 4.84
N GLN A 102 -4.16 -6.19 6.07
CA GLN A 102 -3.68 -4.88 6.50
C GLN A 102 -2.24 -4.99 6.99
N VAL A 103 -1.30 -4.27 6.37
CA VAL A 103 0.09 -4.22 6.84
C VAL A 103 0.29 -2.98 7.71
N LEU A 104 0.96 -3.16 8.85
CA LEU A 104 1.30 -2.10 9.80
C LEU A 104 2.78 -2.20 10.16
N PHE A 105 3.48 -1.07 10.12
CA PHE A 105 4.88 -0.97 10.55
C PHE A 105 4.92 -0.32 11.94
N ASP A 106 5.47 -1.01 12.94
CA ASP A 106 5.66 -0.41 14.27
C ASP A 106 6.65 0.78 14.19
N HIS A 107 7.57 0.73 13.23
CA HIS A 107 8.43 1.85 12.84
C HIS A 107 8.09 2.33 11.43
N SER A 108 7.07 3.17 11.32
CA SER A 108 6.65 3.77 10.04
C SER A 108 7.45 5.02 9.65
N VAL A 109 8.25 5.56 10.58
CA VAL A 109 9.10 6.76 10.37
C VAL A 109 10.54 6.34 10.11
N THR A 110 10.86 6.02 8.87
CA THR A 110 12.21 5.63 8.43
C THR A 110 12.90 6.76 7.67
N ARG A 111 14.23 6.68 7.50
CA ARG A 111 15.01 7.63 6.65
C ARG A 111 14.73 7.47 5.14
N GLY A 112 13.98 6.44 4.76
CA GLY A 112 13.60 6.09 3.40
C GLY A 112 12.90 4.73 3.41
N TYR A 113 12.40 4.28 2.26
CA TYR A 113 11.54 3.09 2.20
C TYR A 113 12.28 1.75 1.99
N GLN A 114 13.62 1.74 1.96
CA GLN A 114 14.40 0.51 1.70
C GLN A 114 14.16 -0.60 2.75
N GLN A 115 13.92 -0.23 4.00
CA GLN A 115 13.57 -1.20 5.04
C GLN A 115 12.18 -1.82 4.79
N GLN A 116 11.24 -1.00 4.30
CA GLN A 116 9.90 -1.48 3.91
C GLN A 116 9.98 -2.45 2.73
N VAL A 117 10.89 -2.26 1.76
CA VAL A 117 11.13 -3.23 0.67
C VAL A 117 11.50 -4.61 1.21
N GLN A 118 12.40 -4.67 2.20
CA GLN A 118 12.81 -5.93 2.83
C GLN A 118 11.65 -6.57 3.59
N TRP A 119 10.92 -5.78 4.37
CA TRP A 119 9.75 -6.26 5.12
C TRP A 119 8.66 -6.79 4.22
N LEU A 120 8.30 -6.07 3.15
CA LEU A 120 7.32 -6.51 2.16
C LEU A 120 7.77 -7.81 1.47
N THR A 121 9.04 -7.93 1.11
CA THR A 121 9.59 -9.16 0.51
C THR A 121 9.45 -10.35 1.47
N THR A 122 9.74 -10.15 2.76
CA THR A 122 9.55 -11.19 3.79
C THR A 122 8.08 -11.52 3.99
N ILE A 123 7.17 -10.53 4.02
CA ILE A 123 5.72 -10.76 4.11
C ILE A 123 5.25 -11.63 2.95
N LEU A 124 5.60 -11.27 1.70
CA LEU A 124 5.20 -12.02 0.51
C LEU A 124 5.73 -13.47 0.54
N ARG A 125 6.99 -13.66 0.94
CA ARG A 125 7.58 -14.99 1.12
C ARG A 125 6.82 -15.81 2.17
N THR A 126 6.53 -15.21 3.34
CA THR A 126 5.77 -15.88 4.40
C THR A 126 4.35 -16.22 3.95
N LEU A 127 3.68 -15.33 3.21
CA LEU A 127 2.36 -15.60 2.65
C LEU A 127 2.36 -16.79 1.69
N LYS A 128 3.38 -16.89 0.82
CA LYS A 128 3.53 -18.04 -0.06
C LYS A 128 3.81 -19.34 0.71
N GLN A 129 4.72 -19.29 1.68
CA GLN A 129 5.14 -20.48 2.43
C GLN A 129 4.09 -21.00 3.41
N GLN A 130 3.41 -20.11 4.14
CA GLN A 130 2.49 -20.48 5.22
C GLN A 130 1.02 -20.56 4.79
N TYR A 131 0.63 -19.76 3.79
CA TYR A 131 -0.77 -19.64 3.36
C TYR A 131 -0.98 -20.08 1.90
N GLY A 132 0.05 -20.62 1.24
CA GLY A 132 -0.04 -21.11 -0.15
C GLY A 132 -0.33 -20.01 -1.18
N VAL A 133 -0.11 -18.74 -0.84
CA VAL A 133 -0.38 -17.61 -1.75
C VAL A 133 0.51 -17.71 -2.98
N THR A 134 -0.09 -17.85 -4.15
CA THR A 134 0.62 -17.92 -5.45
C THR A 134 0.50 -16.64 -6.27
N SER A 135 -0.55 -15.85 -6.05
CA SER A 135 -0.75 -14.55 -6.66
C SER A 135 -1.29 -13.55 -5.65
N TYR A 136 -1.04 -12.25 -5.83
CA TYR A 136 -1.46 -11.21 -4.90
C TYR A 136 -1.77 -9.88 -5.59
N ASN A 137 -2.57 -9.07 -4.92
CA ASN A 137 -2.81 -7.67 -5.24
C ASN A 137 -2.19 -6.77 -4.16
N VAL A 138 -1.96 -5.50 -4.50
CA VAL A 138 -1.47 -4.49 -3.57
C VAL A 138 -2.21 -3.17 -3.78
N VAL A 139 -2.57 -2.52 -2.68
CA VAL A 139 -2.90 -1.10 -2.63
C VAL A 139 -1.88 -0.44 -1.72
N ALA A 140 -1.13 0.53 -2.24
CA ALA A 140 -0.03 1.11 -1.49
C ALA A 140 -0.01 2.64 -1.64
N HIS A 141 0.16 3.32 -0.50
CA HIS A 141 0.16 4.78 -0.43
C HIS A 141 1.56 5.34 -0.24
N SER A 142 1.88 6.43 -0.94
CA SER A 142 3.12 7.20 -0.75
C SER A 142 4.37 6.30 -0.78
N TRP A 143 5.28 6.44 0.19
CA TRP A 143 6.47 5.57 0.35
C TRP A 143 6.18 4.08 0.47
N GLY A 144 4.99 3.67 0.95
CA GLY A 144 4.57 2.27 0.90
C GLY A 144 4.41 1.77 -0.54
N GLY A 145 3.98 2.65 -1.44
CA GLY A 145 3.94 2.41 -2.89
C GLY A 145 5.32 2.34 -3.51
N SER A 146 6.23 3.24 -3.15
CA SER A 146 7.64 3.17 -3.55
C SER A 146 8.26 1.84 -3.13
N ALA A 147 8.01 1.41 -1.89
CA ALA A 147 8.45 0.10 -1.40
C ALA A 147 7.87 -1.05 -2.23
N ALA A 148 6.56 -1.03 -2.53
CA ALA A 148 5.90 -2.07 -3.34
C ALA A 148 6.45 -2.14 -4.77
N VAL A 149 6.69 -1.00 -5.43
CA VAL A 149 7.33 -0.94 -6.76
C VAL A 149 8.73 -1.52 -6.70
N HIS A 150 9.53 -1.17 -5.69
CA HIS A 150 10.86 -1.72 -5.53
C HIS A 150 10.84 -3.23 -5.24
N THR A 151 9.91 -3.72 -4.42
CA THR A 151 9.73 -5.16 -4.19
C THR A 151 9.39 -5.89 -5.48
N LEU A 152 8.46 -5.36 -6.28
CA LEU A 152 8.14 -5.91 -7.60
C LEU A 152 9.38 -5.91 -8.49
N VAL A 153 9.90 -4.75 -8.86
CA VAL A 153 10.94 -4.63 -9.91
C VAL A 153 12.25 -5.33 -9.51
N ARG A 154 12.59 -5.38 -8.22
CA ARG A 154 13.90 -5.91 -7.78
C ARG A 154 13.87 -7.35 -7.31
N HIS A 155 12.74 -7.86 -6.83
CA HIS A 155 12.69 -9.16 -6.14
C HIS A 155 11.69 -10.14 -6.74
N SER A 156 10.79 -9.71 -7.63
CA SER A 156 9.69 -10.57 -8.10
C SER A 156 10.11 -11.74 -8.99
N HIS A 157 11.35 -11.75 -9.49
CA HIS A 157 11.91 -12.87 -10.24
C HIS A 157 12.24 -14.08 -9.35
N HIS A 158 12.25 -13.92 -8.02
CA HIS A 158 12.50 -15.04 -7.12
C HIS A 158 11.28 -15.97 -7.04
N VAL A 159 11.51 -17.27 -7.30
CA VAL A 159 10.47 -18.30 -7.33
C VAL A 159 9.81 -18.56 -5.97
N ASP A 160 10.39 -18.06 -4.88
CA ASP A 160 9.84 -18.16 -3.52
C ASP A 160 8.86 -17.03 -3.18
N LEU A 161 8.57 -16.13 -4.12
CA LEU A 161 7.55 -15.08 -4.00
C LEU A 161 6.29 -15.40 -4.83
N PRO A 162 5.11 -14.91 -4.43
CA PRO A 162 3.92 -14.94 -5.26
C PRO A 162 4.03 -13.97 -6.44
N VAL A 163 3.21 -14.15 -7.47
CA VAL A 163 3.21 -13.32 -8.68
C VAL A 163 2.18 -12.19 -8.56
N LEU A 164 2.61 -10.96 -8.82
CA LEU A 164 1.71 -9.81 -8.79
C LEU A 164 0.58 -9.94 -9.83
N HIS A 165 -0.65 -9.67 -9.42
CA HIS A 165 -1.80 -9.53 -10.32
C HIS A 165 -2.17 -8.06 -10.53
N ARG A 166 -2.54 -7.32 -9.48
CA ARG A 166 -2.84 -5.87 -9.54
C ARG A 166 -2.02 -5.08 -8.53
N LEU A 167 -1.45 -3.96 -8.93
CA LEU A 167 -0.81 -2.98 -8.05
C LEU A 167 -1.47 -1.62 -8.24
N VAL A 168 -2.19 -1.14 -7.22
CA VAL A 168 -2.78 0.21 -7.18
C VAL A 168 -1.89 1.10 -6.31
N LEU A 169 -1.24 2.06 -6.94
CA LEU A 169 -0.38 3.04 -6.27
C LEU A 169 -1.17 4.31 -6.02
N LEU A 170 -1.05 4.87 -4.82
CA LEU A 170 -1.73 6.10 -4.41
C LEU A 170 -0.67 7.15 -4.06
N GLY A 171 -0.35 8.03 -5.02
CA GLY A 171 0.60 9.13 -4.82
C GLY A 171 2.02 8.65 -4.47
N ALA A 172 2.49 7.57 -5.11
CA ALA A 172 3.77 6.96 -4.79
C ALA A 172 4.93 7.65 -5.53
N PRO A 173 5.90 8.27 -4.83
CA PRO A 173 7.09 8.80 -5.48
C PRO A 173 7.99 7.66 -5.96
N VAL A 174 8.44 7.73 -7.20
CA VAL A 174 9.28 6.73 -7.87
C VAL A 174 10.66 7.29 -8.19
N ASP A 175 10.76 8.59 -8.45
CA ASP A 175 12.01 9.34 -8.54
C ASP A 175 11.88 10.63 -7.73
N GLU A 176 12.56 10.70 -6.60
CA GLU A 176 12.62 11.89 -5.73
C GLU A 176 13.75 12.84 -6.14
N GLY A 177 14.49 12.52 -7.22
CA GLY A 177 15.49 13.37 -7.85
C GLY A 177 14.91 14.40 -8.81
N SER A 178 15.76 14.89 -9.71
CA SER A 178 15.35 15.76 -10.82
C SER A 178 15.45 15.02 -12.16
N LEU A 179 14.86 15.58 -13.22
CA LEU A 179 14.91 14.98 -14.57
C LEU A 179 16.35 14.74 -15.04
N ASP A 180 17.29 15.64 -14.72
CA ASP A 180 18.70 15.54 -15.11
C ASP A 180 19.56 14.75 -14.11
N SER A 181 19.09 14.63 -12.87
CA SER A 181 19.80 13.97 -11.77
C SER A 181 18.83 13.06 -11.00
N PRO A 182 18.49 11.90 -11.58
CA PRO A 182 17.59 10.94 -10.95
C PRO A 182 18.19 10.41 -9.65
N ASP A 183 17.33 10.12 -8.67
CA ASP A 183 17.82 9.57 -7.40
C ASP A 183 18.37 8.13 -7.55
N VAL A 184 19.15 7.69 -6.55
CA VAL A 184 19.79 6.36 -6.55
C VAL A 184 18.75 5.23 -6.54
N SER A 185 17.59 5.42 -5.93
CA SER A 185 16.53 4.42 -5.89
C SER A 185 15.90 4.23 -7.28
N TYR A 186 15.58 5.31 -7.98
CA TYR A 186 15.08 5.26 -9.35
C TYR A 186 16.09 4.65 -10.31
N GLN A 187 17.38 4.99 -10.17
CA GLN A 187 18.44 4.34 -10.95
C GLN A 187 18.46 2.82 -10.75
N ARG A 188 18.28 2.34 -9.51
CA ARG A 188 18.17 0.90 -9.20
C ARG A 188 16.93 0.25 -9.83
N LEU A 189 15.79 0.95 -9.89
CA LEU A 189 14.61 0.45 -10.60
C LEU A 189 14.88 0.28 -12.09
N ARG A 190 15.49 1.30 -12.72
CA ARG A 190 15.83 1.25 -14.15
C ARG A 190 16.78 0.11 -14.47
N ALA A 191 17.78 -0.14 -13.63
CA ALA A 191 18.72 -1.25 -13.81
C ALA A 191 18.05 -2.64 -13.70
N ALA A 192 17.05 -2.77 -12.82
CA ALA A 192 16.35 -4.03 -12.57
C ALA A 192 15.08 -4.24 -13.42
N LYS A 193 14.72 -3.30 -14.32
CA LYS A 193 13.45 -3.33 -15.06
C LYS A 193 13.17 -4.62 -15.84
N HIS A 194 14.21 -5.32 -16.27
CA HIS A 194 14.10 -6.56 -17.04
C HIS A 194 13.42 -7.69 -16.25
N HIS A 195 13.42 -7.66 -14.92
CA HIS A 195 12.68 -8.63 -14.10
C HIS A 195 11.17 -8.57 -14.32
N LEU A 196 10.63 -7.44 -14.80
CA LEU A 196 9.21 -7.29 -15.11
C LEU A 196 8.74 -8.21 -16.26
N MET A 197 9.66 -8.78 -17.04
CA MET A 197 9.34 -9.77 -18.08
C MET A 197 8.66 -11.03 -17.52
N ALA A 198 8.90 -11.36 -16.24
CA ALA A 198 8.27 -12.49 -15.57
C ALA A 198 6.79 -12.24 -15.18
N HIS A 199 6.23 -11.07 -15.48
CA HIS A 199 4.90 -10.64 -15.01
C HIS A 199 3.93 -10.24 -16.13
N PRO A 200 3.67 -11.10 -17.13
CA PRO A 200 2.83 -10.76 -18.29
C PRO A 200 1.35 -10.52 -17.96
N LYS A 201 0.90 -10.94 -16.78
CA LYS A 201 -0.48 -10.73 -16.29
C LYS A 201 -0.59 -9.63 -15.24
N ALA A 202 0.53 -9.02 -14.83
CA ALA A 202 0.50 -7.97 -13.84
C ALA A 202 -0.02 -6.67 -14.46
N ARG A 203 -0.78 -5.90 -13.67
CA ARG A 203 -1.25 -4.58 -14.04
C ARG A 203 -1.00 -3.57 -12.94
N ILE A 204 -0.39 -2.45 -13.29
CA ILE A 204 -0.10 -1.33 -12.40
C ILE A 204 -1.05 -0.18 -12.74
N ILE A 205 -1.73 0.32 -11.71
CA ILE A 205 -2.60 1.48 -11.75
C ILE A 205 -1.91 2.56 -10.91
N ASN A 206 -1.28 3.53 -11.59
CA ASN A 206 -0.53 4.60 -10.96
C ASN A 206 -1.45 5.82 -10.74
N VAL A 207 -2.05 5.92 -9.56
CA VAL A 207 -3.03 6.96 -9.22
C VAL A 207 -2.34 8.14 -8.55
N TYR A 208 -2.61 9.35 -9.04
CA TYR A 208 -2.08 10.58 -8.43
C TYR A 208 -3.12 11.69 -8.39
N GLY A 209 -3.05 12.48 -7.32
CA GLY A 209 -3.89 13.64 -7.11
C GLY A 209 -3.21 14.92 -7.57
N THR A 210 -3.99 15.97 -7.82
CA THR A 210 -3.47 17.34 -7.91
C THR A 210 -4.35 18.32 -7.15
N LEU A 211 -3.73 19.33 -6.56
CA LEU A 211 -4.44 20.50 -6.02
C LEU A 211 -4.66 21.55 -7.12
N SER A 212 -5.65 22.41 -6.93
CA SER A 212 -6.02 23.43 -7.93
C SER A 212 -4.80 24.31 -8.26
N GLY A 213 -4.42 24.38 -9.54
CA GLY A 213 -3.29 25.18 -10.00
C GLY A 213 -1.90 24.59 -9.73
N HIS A 214 -1.81 23.37 -9.19
CA HIS A 214 -0.53 22.77 -8.79
C HIS A 214 -0.38 21.32 -9.30
N LEU A 215 0.77 20.99 -9.89
CA LEU A 215 1.11 19.61 -10.31
C LEU A 215 1.64 18.78 -9.13
N THR A 216 0.90 18.78 -8.03
CA THR A 216 1.19 18.04 -6.80
C THR A 216 -0.10 17.80 -6.02
N ASP A 217 -0.17 16.70 -5.28
CA ASP A 217 -1.24 16.42 -4.32
C ASP A 217 -1.07 17.15 -2.98
N GLY A 218 -0.09 18.07 -2.90
CA GLY A 218 0.29 18.80 -1.70
C GLY A 218 1.41 18.14 -0.90
N SER A 219 1.87 16.95 -1.30
CA SER A 219 3.02 16.27 -0.69
C SER A 219 3.99 15.72 -1.74
N VAL A 220 3.47 15.10 -2.80
CA VAL A 220 4.27 14.46 -3.84
C VAL A 220 3.98 15.14 -5.19
N PRO A 221 4.99 15.78 -5.82
CA PRO A 221 4.86 16.29 -7.18
C PRO A 221 4.60 15.19 -8.21
N VAL A 222 3.79 15.49 -9.23
CA VAL A 222 3.51 14.55 -10.34
C VAL A 222 4.79 14.10 -11.03
N SER A 223 5.80 14.98 -11.12
CA SER A 223 7.13 14.69 -11.69
C SER A 223 7.87 13.56 -10.96
N GLN A 224 7.55 13.29 -9.69
CA GLN A 224 8.13 12.18 -8.95
C GLN A 224 7.37 10.86 -9.16
N ILE A 225 6.13 10.91 -9.65
CA ILE A 225 5.22 9.76 -9.75
C ILE A 225 5.25 9.11 -11.15
N THR A 226 5.17 9.93 -12.20
CA THR A 226 5.12 9.47 -13.60
C THR A 226 6.40 8.83 -14.15
N PRO A 227 7.62 9.01 -13.58
CA PRO A 227 8.82 8.29 -14.02
C PRO A 227 8.68 6.76 -14.02
N LEU A 228 7.73 6.20 -13.26
CA LEU A 228 7.41 4.78 -13.32
C LEU A 228 7.13 4.27 -14.74
N ARG A 229 6.57 5.12 -15.61
CA ARG A 229 6.35 4.82 -17.02
C ARG A 229 7.63 4.36 -17.73
N GLY A 230 8.77 4.99 -17.44
CA GLY A 230 10.06 4.62 -18.03
C GLY A 230 10.59 3.26 -17.55
N VAL A 231 10.28 2.89 -16.30
CA VAL A 231 10.65 1.60 -15.71
C VAL A 231 9.84 0.47 -16.35
N VAL A 232 8.52 0.64 -16.48
CA VAL A 232 7.63 -0.40 -17.01
C VAL A 232 7.65 -0.51 -18.54
N SER A 233 8.03 0.56 -19.24
CA SER A 233 8.08 0.59 -20.70
C SER A 233 8.93 -0.55 -21.28
N GLY A 234 8.39 -1.24 -22.28
CA GLY A 234 9.04 -2.40 -22.92
C GLY A 234 8.91 -3.71 -22.15
N SER A 235 8.21 -3.74 -21.01
CA SER A 235 7.83 -4.98 -20.31
C SER A 235 6.38 -5.39 -20.68
N PRO A 236 5.96 -6.65 -20.41
CA PRO A 236 4.60 -7.09 -20.66
C PRO A 236 3.61 -6.65 -19.55
N VAL A 237 4.05 -5.89 -18.54
CA VAL A 237 3.21 -5.41 -17.45
C VAL A 237 2.25 -4.33 -17.98
N GLY A 238 0.95 -4.52 -17.78
CA GLY A 238 -0.03 -3.49 -18.09
C GLY A 238 0.16 -2.27 -17.18
N TYR A 239 0.16 -1.07 -17.74
CA TYR A 239 0.37 0.16 -16.96
C TYR A 239 -0.62 1.25 -17.37
N VAL A 240 -1.26 1.87 -16.39
CA VAL A 240 -2.13 3.03 -16.59
C VAL A 240 -1.86 4.08 -15.52
N GLU A 241 -1.90 5.34 -15.92
CA GLU A 241 -1.88 6.49 -15.03
C GLU A 241 -3.29 7.03 -14.86
N VAL A 242 -3.69 7.29 -13.62
CA VAL A 242 -5.02 7.80 -13.29
C VAL A 242 -4.86 9.10 -12.52
N HIS A 243 -5.09 10.21 -13.21
CA HIS A 243 -5.09 11.54 -12.61
C HIS A 243 -6.43 11.82 -11.93
N VAL A 244 -6.39 12.19 -10.66
CA VAL A 244 -7.56 12.58 -9.86
C VAL A 244 -7.45 14.05 -9.46
N PRO A 245 -8.00 14.98 -10.25
CA PRO A 245 -7.90 16.40 -9.93
C PRO A 245 -8.65 16.75 -8.63
N ALA A 246 -8.24 17.86 -8.01
CA ALA A 246 -8.77 18.36 -6.73
C ALA A 246 -8.71 17.32 -5.60
N THR A 247 -7.62 16.55 -5.54
CA THR A 247 -7.43 15.48 -4.56
C THR A 247 -6.07 15.62 -3.90
N SER A 248 -6.06 15.75 -2.57
CA SER A 248 -4.84 15.85 -1.78
C SER A 248 -4.22 14.49 -1.46
N HIS A 249 -2.97 14.50 -1.01
CA HIS A 249 -2.20 13.29 -0.68
C HIS A 249 -2.93 12.36 0.31
N ARG A 250 -3.61 12.95 1.31
CA ARG A 250 -4.43 12.20 2.29
C ARG A 250 -5.75 11.71 1.67
N GLN A 251 -6.38 12.52 0.82
CA GLN A 251 -7.67 12.15 0.21
C GLN A 251 -7.56 10.94 -0.72
N LEU A 252 -6.38 10.68 -1.29
CA LEU A 252 -6.09 9.52 -2.14
C LEU A 252 -6.42 8.17 -1.48
N HIS A 253 -6.41 8.08 -0.15
CA HIS A 253 -6.74 6.83 0.57
C HIS A 253 -7.92 6.98 1.55
N ALA A 254 -8.44 8.20 1.76
CA ALA A 254 -9.37 8.51 2.85
C ALA A 254 -10.80 8.84 2.40
N THR A 255 -11.08 8.86 1.09
CA THR A 255 -12.40 9.26 0.57
C THR A 255 -13.09 8.11 -0.15
N GLU A 256 -14.42 8.06 -0.09
CA GLU A 256 -15.20 7.02 -0.76
C GLU A 256 -15.02 7.03 -2.29
N ARG A 257 -14.86 8.21 -2.90
CA ARG A 257 -14.52 8.33 -4.33
C ARG A 257 -13.28 7.49 -4.67
N MET A 258 -12.25 7.58 -3.84
CA MET A 258 -11.01 6.82 -4.02
C MET A 258 -11.19 5.34 -3.66
N TRP A 259 -11.97 5.01 -2.64
CA TRP A 259 -12.27 3.61 -2.30
C TRP A 259 -12.98 2.88 -3.45
N ARG A 260 -13.95 3.54 -4.10
CA ARG A 260 -14.62 3.01 -5.30
C ARG A 260 -13.66 2.85 -6.48
N LEU A 261 -12.77 3.81 -6.70
CA LEU A 261 -11.73 3.73 -7.74
C LEU A 261 -10.80 2.54 -7.51
N ILE A 262 -10.31 2.36 -6.29
CA ILE A 262 -9.44 1.24 -5.91
C ILE A 262 -10.20 -0.08 -6.13
N ALA A 263 -11.43 -0.19 -5.63
CA ALA A 263 -12.23 -1.40 -5.75
C ALA A 263 -12.52 -1.77 -7.21
N THR A 264 -12.82 -0.78 -8.05
CA THR A 264 -13.04 -0.96 -9.49
C THR A 264 -11.82 -1.56 -10.17
N HIS A 265 -10.62 -1.04 -9.86
CA HIS A 265 -9.38 -1.55 -10.44
C HIS A 265 -8.90 -2.88 -9.86
N LEU A 266 -9.49 -3.37 -8.77
CA LEU A 266 -9.10 -4.65 -8.17
C LEU A 266 -10.08 -5.78 -8.51
N TRP A 267 -11.38 -5.54 -8.42
CA TRP A 267 -12.36 -6.62 -8.35
C TRP A 267 -13.55 -6.49 -9.30
N VAL A 268 -13.79 -5.32 -9.89
CA VAL A 268 -14.91 -5.16 -10.84
C VAL A 268 -14.54 -5.79 -12.18
N ASN A 269 -15.50 -6.52 -12.76
CA ASN A 269 -15.36 -7.15 -14.08
C ASN A 269 -15.04 -6.07 -15.13
N ALA A 270 -13.93 -6.26 -15.84
CA ALA A 270 -13.46 -5.37 -16.90
C ALA A 270 -14.07 -5.73 -18.25
#